data_AF-A0A2E5EAU7-F1
#
_entry.id   AF-A0A2E5EAU7-F1
#
_cell.length_a   1.000
_cell.length_b   1.000
_cell.length_c   1.000
_cell.angle_alpha   90.00
_cell.angle_beta   90.00
_cell.angle_gamma   90.00
#
_symmetry.space_group_name_H-M   'P 1'
#
loop_
_entity.id
_entity.type
_entity.pdbx_description
1 polymer ?
#
loop_
_entity_poly.entity_id
_entity_poly.type
_entity_poly.pdbx_seq_one_letter_code
_entity_poly.pdbx_strand_id
1 'polypeptide(L)'
;MFGVIWLVQLGTYPLQVHVPPENFVDYQAAHMRRITYVVGPLMLVEAGTAAWLLFIPMCGCGLTLSWVGMGLVFLVWISTIVLQVPCHWKLERGRDDAAIRRLVATNWVRTLGWTARAVVVGWLLVLQMG
;
A
#
# COMPACT_ATOMS: atom_id res chain seq x y z
N MET A 1 -2.35 2.22 -6.97
CA MET A 1 -1.55 1.40 -6.02
C MET A 1 -1.71 -0.11 -6.18
N PHE A 2 -2.86 -0.62 -6.65
CA PHE A 2 -3.14 -2.07 -6.78
C PHE A 2 -1.99 -2.91 -7.36
N GLY A 3 -1.51 -2.60 -8.57
CA GLY A 3 -0.43 -3.40 -9.19
C GLY A 3 0.88 -3.38 -8.39
N VAL A 4 1.27 -2.20 -7.89
CA VAL A 4 2.52 -2.03 -7.12
C VAL A 4 2.48 -2.80 -5.80
N ILE A 5 1.36 -2.78 -5.08
CA ILE A 5 1.31 -3.48 -3.78
C ILE A 5 1.38 -5.00 -3.96
N TRP A 6 0.81 -5.55 -5.02
CA TRP A 6 0.92 -6.98 -5.33
C TRP A 6 2.34 -7.38 -5.73
N LEU A 7 3.03 -6.54 -6.52
CA LEU A 7 4.46 -6.73 -6.83
C LEU A 7 5.30 -6.75 -5.55
N VAL A 8 5.03 -5.82 -4.62
CA VAL A 8 5.72 -5.76 -3.34
C VAL A 8 5.42 -6.98 -2.47
N GLN A 9 4.15 -7.38 -2.39
CA GLN A 9 3.70 -8.49 -1.54
C GLN A 9 4.26 -9.84 -1.99
N LEU A 10 4.22 -10.13 -3.29
CA LEU A 10 4.60 -11.45 -3.82
C LEU A 10 6.04 -11.50 -4.29
N GLY A 11 6.53 -10.41 -4.87
CA GLY A 11 7.88 -10.33 -5.41
C GLY A 11 8.86 -9.74 -4.39
N THR A 12 8.70 -8.48 -4.05
CA THR A 12 9.77 -7.74 -3.37
C THR A 12 10.04 -8.22 -1.94
N TYR A 13 9.03 -8.29 -1.07
CA TYR A 13 9.24 -8.62 0.34
C TYR A 13 9.66 -10.08 0.58
N PRO A 14 9.04 -11.11 -0.04
CA PRO A 14 9.45 -12.50 0.17
C PRO A 14 10.88 -12.76 -0.30
N LEU A 15 11.34 -12.08 -1.36
CA LEU A 15 12.69 -12.26 -1.89
C LEU A 15 13.79 -11.68 -0.98
N GLN A 16 13.47 -10.75 -0.07
CA GLN A 16 14.45 -10.15 0.85
C GLN A 16 15.14 -11.18 1.75
N VAL A 17 14.50 -12.33 2.03
CA VAL A 17 15.08 -13.39 2.86
C VAL A 17 16.37 -13.98 2.26
N HIS A 18 16.52 -13.88 0.93
CA HIS A 18 17.67 -14.41 0.18
C HIS A 18 18.85 -13.43 0.12
N VAL A 19 18.71 -12.22 0.65
CA VAL A 19 19.80 -11.24 0.70
C VAL A 19 20.76 -11.63 1.85
N PRO A 20 22.07 -11.82 1.57
CA PRO A 20 23.05 -12.17 2.60
C PRO A 20 23.12 -11.11 3.70
N PRO A 21 23.31 -11.51 4.99
CA PRO A 21 23.38 -10.58 6.11
C PRO A 21 24.42 -9.46 5.92
N GLU A 22 25.57 -9.77 5.34
CA GLU A 22 26.68 -8.82 5.12
C GLU A 22 26.30 -7.63 4.22
N ASN A 23 25.37 -7.82 3.29
CA ASN A 23 24.94 -6.80 2.33
C ASN A 23 23.53 -6.26 2.64
N PHE A 24 22.88 -6.76 3.69
CA PHE A 24 21.45 -6.54 3.92
C PHE A 24 21.12 -5.08 4.24
N VAL A 25 21.93 -4.42 5.07
CA VAL A 25 21.70 -3.02 5.47
C VAL A 25 21.77 -2.09 4.26
N ASP A 26 22.80 -2.24 3.43
CA ASP A 26 22.96 -1.46 2.20
C ASP A 26 21.85 -1.72 1.20
N TYR A 27 21.47 -2.99 1.03
CA TYR A 27 20.31 -3.39 0.22
C TYR A 27 19.04 -2.71 0.73
N GLN A 28 18.77 -2.76 2.03
CA GLN A 28 17.53 -2.26 2.63
C GLN A 28 17.46 -0.73 2.55
N ALA A 29 18.55 -0.03 2.81
CA ALA A 29 18.62 1.43 2.65
C ALA A 29 18.41 1.85 1.19
N ALA A 30 19.01 1.14 0.24
CA ALA A 30 18.80 1.37 -1.19
C ALA A 30 17.36 1.06 -1.61
N HIS A 31 16.78 -0.04 -1.11
CA HIS A 31 15.40 -0.43 -1.35
C HIS A 31 14.42 0.65 -0.84
N MET A 32 14.58 1.09 0.41
CA MET A 32 13.73 2.14 1.02
C MET A 32 13.76 3.46 0.26
N ARG A 33 14.95 3.89 -0.18
CA ARG A 33 15.10 5.10 -1.00
C ARG A 33 14.37 4.97 -2.33
N ARG A 34 14.58 3.86 -3.05
CA ARG A 34 14.01 3.64 -4.39
C ARG A 34 12.50 3.42 -4.34
N ILE A 35 12.01 2.63 -3.39
CA ILE A 35 10.58 2.32 -3.29
C ILE A 35 9.77 3.55 -2.92
N THR A 36 10.32 4.49 -2.14
CA THR A 36 9.66 5.75 -1.78
C THR A 36 9.34 6.60 -3.01
N TYR A 37 10.23 6.68 -4.00
CA TYR A 37 9.98 7.42 -5.24
C TYR A 37 8.84 6.83 -6.09
N VAL A 38 8.57 5.53 -5.95
CA VAL A 38 7.47 4.87 -6.68
C VAL A 38 6.18 4.95 -5.87
N VAL A 39 6.23 4.51 -4.62
CA VAL A 39 5.05 4.35 -3.77
C VAL A 39 4.52 5.70 -3.28
N GLY A 40 5.40 6.64 -2.92
CA GLY A 40 5.00 7.94 -2.37
C GLY A 40 4.06 8.73 -3.30
N PRO A 41 4.47 9.03 -4.55
CA PRO A 41 3.61 9.73 -5.50
C PRO A 41 2.31 8.98 -5.80
N LEU A 42 2.36 7.66 -5.95
CA LEU A 42 1.17 6.85 -6.21
C LEU A 42 0.19 6.85 -5.04
N MET A 43 0.69 6.82 -3.80
CA MET A 43 -0.17 6.94 -2.61
C MET A 43 -0.81 8.33 -2.50
N LEU A 44 -0.09 9.40 -2.88
CA LEU A 44 -0.65 10.74 -2.93
C LEU A 44 -1.73 10.87 -4.00
N VAL A 45 -1.53 10.30 -5.19
CA VAL A 45 -2.54 10.27 -6.25
C VAL A 45 -3.79 9.50 -5.80
N GLU A 46 -3.64 8.34 -5.16
CA GLU A 46 -4.78 7.59 -4.62
C GLU A 46 -5.55 8.37 -3.55
N ALA A 47 -4.84 9.08 -2.66
CA ALA A 47 -5.47 9.90 -1.63
C ALA A 47 -6.17 11.13 -2.24
N GLY A 48 -5.51 11.83 -3.16
CA GLY A 48 -6.06 12.99 -3.85
C GLY A 48 -7.30 12.62 -4.69
N THR A 49 -7.25 11.51 -5.41
CA THR A 49 -8.41 11.01 -6.17
C THR A 49 -9.53 10.51 -5.25
N ALA A 50 -9.23 9.86 -4.13
CA ALA A 50 -10.25 9.48 -3.15
C ALA A 50 -10.95 10.71 -2.55
N ALA A 51 -10.20 11.75 -2.21
CA ALA A 51 -10.77 13.02 -1.74
C ALA A 51 -11.60 13.71 -2.84
N TRP A 52 -11.08 13.76 -4.06
CA TRP A 52 -11.77 14.35 -5.20
C TRP A 52 -13.14 13.69 -5.48
N LEU A 53 -13.23 12.36 -5.40
CA LEU A 53 -14.48 11.62 -5.60
C LEU A 53 -15.59 11.94 -4.57
N LEU A 54 -15.26 12.58 -3.44
CA LEU A 54 -16.27 13.06 -2.48
C LEU A 54 -16.99 14.33 -2.95
N PHE A 55 -16.40 15.07 -3.89
CA PHE A 55 -16.95 16.33 -4.41
C PHE A 55 -17.64 16.17 -5.77
N ILE A 56 -17.55 15.00 -6.39
CA ILE A 56 -18.28 14.71 -7.63
C ILE A 56 -19.73 14.32 -7.27
N PRO A 57 -20.74 14.92 -7.92
CA PRO A 57 -22.12 14.46 -7.79
C PRO A 57 -22.24 13.00 -8.23
N MET A 58 -22.66 12.13 -7.31
CA MET A 58 -22.84 10.71 -7.56
C MET A 58 -24.33 10.33 -7.49
N CYS A 59 -24.79 9.49 -8.41
CA CYS A 59 -26.12 8.88 -8.33
C CYS A 59 -26.12 7.63 -7.43
N GLY A 60 -27.30 7.24 -6.94
CA GLY A 60 -27.50 6.01 -6.18
C GLY A 60 -26.57 5.88 -4.95
N CYS A 61 -25.89 4.74 -4.83
CA CYS A 61 -24.98 4.46 -3.73
C CYS A 61 -23.56 5.04 -3.92
N GLY A 62 -23.31 5.83 -4.97
CA GLY A 62 -21.97 6.30 -5.30
C GLY A 62 -21.33 7.19 -4.23
N LEU A 63 -22.09 8.06 -3.56
CA LEU A 63 -21.55 8.89 -2.47
C LEU A 63 -21.05 8.02 -1.30
N THR A 64 -21.83 7.01 -0.91
CA THR A 64 -21.44 6.06 0.15
C THR A 64 -20.16 5.31 -0.25
N LEU A 65 -20.06 4.88 -1.51
CA LEU A 65 -18.87 4.20 -2.01
C LEU A 65 -17.64 5.12 -2.07
N SER A 66 -17.78 6.41 -2.38
CA SER A 66 -16.69 7.39 -2.27
C SER A 66 -16.17 7.49 -0.84
N TRP A 67 -17.06 7.53 0.16
CA TRP A 67 -16.67 7.52 1.58
C TRP A 67 -15.99 6.21 1.99
N VAL A 68 -16.48 5.06 1.53
CA VAL A 68 -15.80 3.76 1.74
C VAL A 68 -14.41 3.77 1.13
N GLY A 69 -14.27 4.29 -0.10
CA GLY A 69 -12.98 4.44 -0.77
C GLY A 69 -11.99 5.31 0.02
N MET A 70 -12.45 6.44 0.56
CA MET A 70 -11.65 7.31 1.42
C MET A 70 -11.26 6.61 2.73
N GLY A 71 -12.20 5.90 3.37
CA GLY A 71 -11.94 5.11 4.58
C GLY A 71 -10.87 4.04 4.37
N LEU A 72 -10.89 3.36 3.21
CA LEU A 72 -9.86 2.37 2.84
C LEU A 72 -8.48 3.02 2.69
N VAL A 73 -8.38 4.22 2.10
CA VAL A 73 -7.10 4.95 2.02
C VAL A 73 -6.55 5.23 3.42
N PHE A 74 -7.39 5.74 4.34
CA PHE A 74 -6.97 5.99 5.71
C PHE A 74 -6.53 4.73 6.43
N LEU A 75 -7.29 3.64 6.33
CA LEU A 75 -6.94 2.35 6.92
C LEU A 75 -5.57 1.88 6.45
N VAL A 76 -5.30 1.96 5.15
CA VAL A 76 -4.03 1.56 4.56
C VAL A 76 -2.88 2.48 4.97
N TRP A 77 -3.11 3.79 5.09
CA TRP A 77 -2.10 4.74 5.56
C TRP A 77 -1.74 4.50 7.02
N ILE A 78 -2.75 4.32 7.88
CA ILE A 78 -2.56 3.99 9.29
C ILE A 78 -1.80 2.67 9.42
N SER A 79 -2.18 1.63 8.66
CA SER A 79 -1.46 0.36 8.69
C SER A 79 0.00 0.55 8.28
N THR A 80 0.26 1.35 7.24
CA THR A 80 1.61 1.65 6.75
C THR A 80 2.47 2.27 7.87
N ILE A 81 1.97 3.30 8.54
CA ILE A 81 2.68 4.02 9.59
C ILE A 81 2.90 3.14 10.83
N VAL A 82 1.89 2.36 11.24
CA VAL A 82 1.92 1.61 12.50
C VAL A 82 2.60 0.24 12.35
N LEU A 83 2.47 -0.42 11.21
CA LEU A 83 2.93 -1.80 11.02
C LEU A 83 4.19 -1.88 10.15
N GLN A 84 4.21 -1.20 9.00
CA GLN A 84 5.29 -1.35 8.03
C GLN A 84 6.51 -0.46 8.35
N VAL A 85 6.30 0.81 8.72
CA VAL A 85 7.41 1.73 9.04
C VAL A 85 8.30 1.19 10.17
N PRO A 86 7.77 0.70 11.31
CA PRO A 86 8.62 0.15 12.37
C PRO A 86 9.40 -1.11 11.95
N CYS A 87 8.82 -1.94 11.07
CA CYS A 87 9.52 -3.09 10.52
C CYS A 87 10.70 -2.63 9.65
N HIS A 88 10.50 -1.63 8.78
CA HIS A 88 11.56 -1.11 7.93
C HIS A 88 12.67 -0.45 8.73
N TRP A 89 12.36 0.34 9.77
CA TRP A 89 13.38 0.90 10.67
C TRP A 89 14.21 -0.17 11.38
N LYS A 90 13.61 -1.31 11.71
CA LYS A 90 14.34 -2.45 12.28
C LYS A 90 15.30 -3.06 11.25
N LEU A 91 14.81 -3.28 10.04
CA LEU A 91 15.57 -3.88 8.94
C LEU A 91 16.71 -2.98 8.42
N GLU A 92 16.58 -1.66 8.55
CA GLU A 92 17.66 -0.71 8.25
C GLU A 92 18.85 -0.81 9.23
N ARG A 93 18.68 -1.45 10.39
CA ARG A 93 19.75 -1.64 11.39
C ARG A 93 20.41 -3.01 11.31
N GLY A 94 19.86 -3.92 10.51
CA GLY A 94 20.37 -5.29 10.36
C GLY A 94 19.31 -6.26 9.88
N ARG A 95 19.77 -7.39 9.34
CA ARG A 95 18.88 -8.48 8.90
C ARG A 95 18.18 -9.11 10.10
N ASP A 96 16.86 -9.17 10.02
CA ASP A 96 16.01 -9.85 11.00
C ASP A 96 14.88 -10.58 10.28
N ASP A 97 14.99 -11.90 10.20
CA ASP A 97 14.04 -12.75 9.50
C ASP A 97 12.64 -12.72 10.12
N ALA A 98 12.52 -12.48 11.44
CA ALA A 98 11.23 -12.31 12.08
C ALA A 98 10.57 -10.99 11.67
N ALA A 99 11.35 -9.92 11.53
CA ALA A 99 10.84 -8.65 10.99
C ALA A 99 10.46 -8.76 9.51
N ILE A 100 11.21 -9.49 8.67
CA ILE A 100 10.84 -9.75 7.27
C ILE A 100 9.50 -10.52 7.21
N ARG A 101 9.34 -11.60 7.99
CA ARG A 101 8.08 -12.36 8.05
C ARG A 101 6.91 -11.49 8.52
N ARG A 102 7.13 -10.67 9.55
CA ARG A 102 6.11 -9.71 10.03
C ARG A 102 5.76 -8.68 8.97
N LEU A 103 6.74 -8.19 8.21
CA LEU A 103 6.52 -7.24 7.12
C LEU A 103 5.63 -7.86 6.04
N VAL A 104 5.93 -9.08 5.59
CA VAL A 104 5.10 -9.82 4.60
C VAL A 104 3.69 -10.08 5.12
N ALA A 105 3.57 -10.56 6.36
CA ALA A 105 2.27 -10.89 6.96
C ALA A 105 1.38 -9.65 7.13
N THR A 106 1.96 -8.55 7.63
CA THR A 106 1.20 -7.32 7.87
C THR A 106 0.93 -6.53 6.59
N ASN A 107 1.73 -6.69 5.54
CA ASN A 107 1.49 -6.01 4.26
C ASN A 107 0.25 -6.54 3.52
N TRP A 108 -0.26 -7.73 3.88
CA TRP A 108 -1.56 -8.20 3.40
C TRP A 108 -2.71 -7.24 3.71
N VAL A 109 -2.65 -6.49 4.82
CA VAL A 109 -3.64 -5.44 5.12
C VAL A 109 -3.67 -4.40 4.01
N ARG A 110 -2.48 -3.98 3.53
CA ARG A 110 -2.35 -3.01 2.43
C ARG A 110 -2.76 -3.63 1.09
N THR A 111 -2.36 -4.88 0.84
CA THR A 111 -2.71 -5.60 -0.39
C THR A 111 -4.22 -5.73 -0.54
N LEU A 112 -4.92 -6.17 0.52
CA LEU A 112 -6.37 -6.28 0.54
C LEU A 112 -7.02 -4.89 0.51
N GLY A 113 -6.52 -3.92 1.27
CA GLY A 113 -7.05 -2.55 1.28
C GLY A 113 -7.00 -1.86 -0.08
N TRP A 114 -5.87 -1.93 -0.78
CA TRP A 114 -5.75 -1.39 -2.14
C TRP A 114 -6.54 -2.19 -3.18
N THR A 115 -6.71 -3.50 -2.99
CA THR A 115 -7.57 -4.33 -3.84
C THR A 115 -9.04 -3.95 -3.68
N ALA A 116 -9.52 -3.83 -2.44
CA ALA A 116 -10.87 -3.36 -2.14
C ALA A 116 -11.09 -1.95 -2.70
N ARG A 117 -10.10 -1.05 -2.58
CA ARG A 117 -10.17 0.29 -3.16
C ARG A 117 -10.33 0.25 -4.68
N ALA A 118 -9.59 -0.61 -5.38
CA ALA A 118 -9.72 -0.78 -6.82
C ALA A 118 -11.12 -1.30 -7.22
N VAL A 119 -11.68 -2.24 -6.45
CA VAL A 119 -13.07 -2.72 -6.65
C VAL A 119 -14.08 -1.59 -6.46
N VAL A 120 -13.92 -0.78 -5.41
CA VAL A 120 -14.80 0.39 -5.16
C VAL A 120 -14.76 1.37 -6.32
N VAL A 121 -13.56 1.73 -6.82
CA VAL A 121 -13.44 2.62 -7.99
C VAL A 121 -14.06 1.99 -9.23
N GLY A 122 -13.80 0.70 -9.49
CA GLY A 122 -14.38 -0.02 -10.61
C GLY A 122 -15.90 -0.02 -10.59
N TRP A 123 -16.49 -0.21 -9.41
CA TRP A 123 -17.95 -0.17 -9.25
C TRP A 123 -18.51 1.24 -9.44
N LEU A 124 -17.84 2.27 -8.91
CA LEU A 124 -18.21 3.67 -9.16
C LEU A 124 -18.22 4.02 -10.64
N LEU A 125 -17.27 3.49 -11.42
CA LEU A 125 -17.25 3.66 -12.88
C LEU A 125 -18.46 2.99 -13.55
N VAL A 126 -18.80 1.77 -13.15
CA VAL A 126 -19.96 1.04 -13.70
C VAL A 126 -21.27 1.80 -13.42
N LEU A 127 -21.45 2.32 -12.20
CA LEU A 127 -22.64 3.10 -11.83
C LEU A 127 -22.82 4.37 -12.68
N GLN A 128 -21.74 4.95 -13.18
CA GLN A 128 -21.77 6.22 -13.91
C GLN A 128 -21.90 6.03 -15.42
N MET A 129 -21.71 4.80 -15.90
CA MET A 129 -21.89 4.43 -17.31
C MET A 129 -23.30 3.89 -17.61
N GLY A 130 -24.11 3.61 -16.58
CA GLY A 130 -25.50 3.14 -16.70
C GLY A 130 -26.51 4.21 -16.32
#